data_AF-A0A1X7G6P4-F1
#
_entry.id   AF-A0A1X7G6P4-F1
#
_cell.length_a   1.000
_cell.length_b   1.000
_cell.length_c   1.000
_cell.angle_alpha   90.00
_cell.angle_beta   90.00
_cell.angle_gamma   90.00
#
_symmetry.space_group_name_H-M   'P 1'
#
loop_
_entity.id
_entity.type
_entity.pdbx_description
1 polymer ?
#
loop_
_entity_poly.entity_id
_entity_poly.type
_entity_poly.pdbx_seq_one_letter_code
_entity_poly.pdbx_strand_id
1 'polypeptide(L)'
;MFDELLLKSRGSGKSVYAFSLEYPGTPGCSLEPYTLLELSTVDSGPGFKNDEQTLQFWDRLTSNLKRLIALNPPRTATRSPTATAPQWSS
;
A
#
# COMPACT_ATOMS: atom_id res chain seq x y z
N MET A 1 -3.87 6.44 9.22
CA MET A 1 -4.86 6.92 8.23
C MET A 1 -4.20 6.78 6.87
N PHE A 2 -4.96 6.49 5.82
CA PHE A 2 -4.42 6.52 4.46
C PHE A 2 -4.59 7.93 3.89
N ASP A 3 -3.60 8.39 3.16
CA ASP A 3 -3.68 9.60 2.34
C ASP A 3 -3.96 9.20 0.89
N GLU A 4 -4.79 9.97 0.22
CA GLU A 4 -5.30 9.64 -1.11
C GLU A 4 -5.04 10.77 -2.09
N LEU A 5 -4.57 10.43 -3.29
CA LEU A 5 -4.35 11.37 -4.38
C LEU A 5 -4.97 10.84 -5.67
N LEU A 6 -5.84 11.63 -6.28
CA LEU A 6 -6.34 11.42 -7.63
C LEU A 6 -5.89 12.55 -8.55
N LEU A 7 -5.26 12.18 -9.64
CA LEU A 7 -4.86 13.08 -10.70
C LEU A 7 -5.63 12.76 -11.97
N LYS A 8 -6.09 13.83 -12.63
CA LYS A 8 -6.68 13.77 -13.96
C LYS A 8 -5.88 14.68 -14.88
N SER A 9 -5.54 14.17 -16.04
CA SER A 9 -4.98 14.97 -17.13
C SER A 9 -5.75 14.69 -18.42
N ARG A 10 -5.61 15.58 -19.40
CA ARG A 10 -6.23 15.45 -20.72
C ARG A 10 -5.15 15.56 -21.78
N GLY A 11 -4.99 14.50 -22.58
CA GLY A 11 -4.03 14.43 -23.68
C GLY A 11 -4.67 13.79 -24.90
N SER A 12 -4.38 14.28 -26.10
CA SER A 12 -4.83 13.70 -27.37
C SER A 12 -6.34 13.40 -27.44
N GLY A 13 -7.17 14.25 -26.82
CA GLY A 13 -8.63 14.13 -26.81
C GLY A 13 -9.21 13.18 -25.74
N LYS A 14 -8.38 12.47 -24.97
CA LYS A 14 -8.80 11.51 -23.93
C LYS A 14 -8.37 11.98 -22.54
N SER A 15 -9.14 11.62 -21.51
CA SER A 15 -8.73 11.79 -20.11
C SER A 15 -7.88 10.61 -19.68
N VAL A 16 -6.77 10.90 -19.00
CA VAL A 16 -5.94 9.93 -18.30
C VAL A 16 -6.00 10.21 -16.80
N TYR A 17 -5.90 9.15 -16.00
CA TYR A 17 -6.03 9.21 -14.56
C TYR A 17 -4.85 8.50 -13.89
N ALA A 18 -4.42 9.03 -12.75
CA ALA A 18 -3.52 8.37 -11.82
C ALA A 18 -4.13 8.41 -10.42
N PHE A 19 -3.92 7.34 -9.67
CA PHE A 19 -4.45 7.14 -8.32
C PHE A 19 -3.31 6.72 -7.42
N SER A 20 -3.31 7.26 -6.21
CA SER A 20 -2.40 6.87 -5.14
C SER A 20 -3.19 6.73 -3.84
N LEU A 21 -2.91 5.65 -3.12
CA LEU A 21 -3.26 5.48 -1.71
C LEU A 21 -1.99 5.19 -0.92
N GLU A 22 -1.66 6.09 -0.01
CA GLU A 22 -0.44 6.03 0.77
C GLU A 22 -0.76 5.77 2.24
N TYR A 23 0.01 4.88 2.85
CA TYR A 23 0.11 4.74 4.29
C TYR A 23 1.58 4.93 4.68
N PRO A 24 1.91 5.99 5.45
CA PRO A 24 3.30 6.32 5.77
C PRO A 24 3.99 5.25 6.63
N GLY A 25 3.22 4.36 7.27
CA GLY A 25 3.76 3.39 8.21
C GLY A 25 4.18 4.01 9.54
N THR A 26 4.78 3.17 10.38
CA THR A 26 5.42 3.57 11.64
C THR A 26 6.91 3.21 11.55
N PRO A 27 7.83 4.20 11.64
CA PRO A 27 9.26 3.93 11.59
C PRO A 27 9.69 2.85 12.60
N GLY A 28 10.46 1.87 12.12
CA GLY A 28 10.95 0.77 12.96
C GLY A 28 9.91 -0.30 13.30
N CYS A 29 8.68 -0.22 12.77
CA CYS A 29 7.62 -1.22 13.00
C CYS A 29 7.31 -2.03 11.73
N SER A 30 7.78 -3.26 11.66
CA SER A 30 7.47 -4.15 10.51
C SER A 30 6.00 -4.56 10.41
N LEU A 31 5.21 -4.38 11.47
CA LEU A 31 3.75 -4.63 11.47
C LEU A 31 2.94 -3.46 10.90
N GLU A 32 3.56 -2.29 10.78
CA GLU A 32 2.97 -1.10 10.18
C GLU A 32 3.94 -0.55 9.11
N PRO A 33 4.21 -1.32 8.04
CA PRO A 33 5.16 -0.90 7.02
C PRO A 33 4.60 0.27 6.21
N TYR A 34 5.51 1.03 5.62
CA TYR A 34 5.17 1.92 4.51
C TYR A 34 4.43 1.11 3.43
N THR A 35 3.30 1.63 2.96
CA THR A 35 2.50 0.98 1.92
C THR A 35 2.05 2.04 0.92
N LEU A 36 2.26 1.76 -0.36
CA LEU A 36 1.81 2.60 -1.47
C LEU A 36 1.09 1.74 -2.50
N LEU A 37 -0.13 2.12 -2.85
CA LEU A 37 -0.85 1.57 -3.99
C LEU A 37 -0.95 2.67 -5.06
N GLU A 38 -0.28 2.46 -6.19
CA GLU A 38 -0.34 3.35 -7.34
C GLU A 38 -0.94 2.65 -8.55
N LEU A 39 -1.86 3.35 -9.22
CA LEU A 39 -2.48 2.91 -10.46
C LEU A 39 -2.55 4.06 -11.45
N SER A 40 -2.46 3.75 -12.74
CA SER A 40 -2.68 4.73 -13.79
C SER A 40 -3.40 4.11 -14.98
N THR A 41 -4.13 4.93 -15.73
CA THR A 41 -4.69 4.52 -17.01
C THR A 41 -3.60 4.52 -18.07
N VAL A 42 -3.63 3.53 -18.96
CA VAL A 42 -2.78 3.51 -20.15
C VAL A 42 -3.22 4.54 -21.19
N ASP A 43 -2.24 5.08 -21.92
CA ASP A 43 -2.47 6.05 -22.99
C ASP A 43 -3.34 5.44 -24.11
N SER A 44 -2.97 4.23 -24.56
CA SER A 44 -3.68 3.47 -25.59
C SER A 44 -4.55 2.36 -25.00
N GLY A 45 -5.83 2.32 -25.34
CA GLY A 45 -6.77 1.28 -24.91
C GLY A 45 -8.09 1.82 -24.36
N PRO A 46 -9.04 0.94 -24.00
CA PRO A 46 -10.30 1.34 -23.38
C PRO A 46 -10.01 2.07 -22.06
N GLY A 47 -10.55 3.28 -21.93
CA GLY A 47 -10.48 4.08 -20.71
C GLY A 47 -11.85 4.20 -20.05
N PHE A 48 -11.90 4.98 -18.98
CA PHE A 48 -13.16 5.36 -18.34
C PHE A 48 -13.96 6.29 -19.25
N LYS A 49 -15.29 6.13 -19.23
CA LYS A 49 -16.24 6.93 -20.01
C LYS A 49 -16.36 8.36 -19.46
N ASN A 50 -16.26 8.51 -18.15
CA ASN A 50 -16.41 9.77 -17.44
C ASN A 50 -15.76 9.68 -16.04
N ASP A 51 -15.66 10.83 -15.37
CA ASP A 51 -15.03 10.95 -14.06
C ASP A 51 -15.77 10.15 -12.98
N GLU A 52 -17.09 10.07 -13.06
CA GLU A 52 -17.90 9.31 -12.09
C GLU A 52 -17.55 7.82 -12.11
N GLN A 53 -17.40 7.23 -13.29
CA GLN A 53 -16.98 5.84 -13.44
C GLN A 53 -15.57 5.61 -12.88
N THR A 54 -14.67 6.57 -13.11
CA THR A 54 -13.30 6.54 -12.58
C THR A 54 -13.29 6.55 -11.05
N LEU A 55 -14.07 7.42 -10.42
CA LEU A 55 -14.18 7.53 -8.96
C LEU A 55 -14.79 6.25 -8.37
N GLN A 56 -15.90 5.77 -8.94
CA GLN A 56 -16.54 4.52 -8.48
C GLN A 56 -15.61 3.30 -8.59
N PHE A 57 -14.78 3.24 -9.63
CA PHE A 57 -13.77 2.20 -9.76
C PHE A 57 -12.77 2.26 -8.61
N TRP A 58 -12.24 3.44 -8.33
CA TRP A 58 -11.25 3.63 -7.30
C TRP A 58 -11.82 3.36 -5.90
N ASP A 59 -12.98 3.91 -5.59
CA ASP A 59 -13.67 3.69 -4.31
C ASP A 59 -13.90 2.20 -4.05
N ARG A 60 -14.36 1.45 -5.06
CA ARG A 60 -14.60 0.01 -4.91
C ARG A 60 -13.32 -0.79 -4.67
N LEU A 61 -12.20 -0.33 -5.25
CA LEU A 61 -10.91 -0.97 -5.06
C LEU A 61 -10.39 -0.73 -3.64
N THR A 62 -10.48 0.51 -3.15
CA THR A 62 -9.88 0.91 -1.88
C THR A 62 -10.78 0.70 -0.67
N SER A 63 -12.11 0.62 -0.84
CA SER A 63 -13.08 0.49 0.26
C SER A 63 -12.85 -0.73 1.15
N ASN A 64 -12.19 -1.76 0.62
CA ASN A 64 -11.90 -3.00 1.34
C ASN A 64 -10.48 -3.08 1.90
N LEU A 65 -9.62 -2.10 1.62
CA LEU A 65 -8.28 -2.05 2.18
C LEU A 65 -8.36 -1.74 3.67
N LYS A 66 -8.01 -2.74 4.48
CA LYS A 66 -7.99 -2.66 5.93
C LYS A 66 -6.61 -3.03 6.44
N ARG A 67 -6.10 -2.24 7.38
CA ARG A 67 -4.91 -2.62 8.15
C ARG A 67 -5.30 -3.75 9.09
N LEU A 68 -4.70 -4.91 8.92
CA LEU A 68 -4.75 -5.98 9.91
C LEU A 68 -3.72 -5.64 10.99
N ILE A 69 -4.05 -4.71 11.88
CA ILE A 69 -3.22 -4.47 13.06
C ILE A 69 -3.20 -5.79 13.83
N ALA A 70 -2.03 -6.36 14.07
CA ALA A 70 -1.91 -7.54 14.92
C ALA A 70 -2.48 -7.17 16.30
N LEU A 71 -3.70 -7.62 16.61
CA LEU A 71 -4.42 -7.36 17.85
C LEU A 71 -3.77 -8.00 19.09
N ASN A 72 -2.52 -8.43 19.01
CA ASN A 72 -1.76 -8.97 20.13
C ASN A 72 -0.33 -8.41 20.07
N PRO A 73 0.14 -7.69 21.11
CA PRO A 73 1.56 -7.46 21.25
C PRO A 73 2.27 -8.83 21.28
N PRO A 74 3.48 -8.96 20.72
CA PRO A 74 4.26 -10.17 20.90
C PRO A 74 4.37 -10.39 22.41
N ARG A 75 3.85 -11.54 22.90
CA ARG A 75 4.20 -12.01 24.24
C ARG A 75 5.72 -11.93 24.29
N THR A 76 6.25 -11.10 25.17
CA THR A 76 7.69 -10.94 25.40
C THR A 76 8.33 -12.32 25.30
N ALA A 77 9.06 -12.56 24.21
CA ALA A 77 9.85 -13.76 24.10
C ALA A 77 10.91 -13.60 25.18
N THR A 78 10.71 -14.24 26.33
CA THR A 78 11.72 -14.40 27.36
C THR A 78 12.88 -15.10 26.66
N ARG A 79 13.86 -14.31 26.23
CA ARG A 79 15.08 -14.82 25.63
C ARG A 79 15.83 -15.53 26.75
N SER A 80 15.67 -16.85 26.86
CA SER A 80 16.58 -17.67 27.64
C SER A 80 17.97 -17.53 27.00
N PRO A 81 19.03 -17.15 27.74
CA PRO A 81 20.35 -17.01 27.18
C PRO A 81 21.00 -18.40 27.14
N THR A 82 20.71 -19.21 26.12
CA THR A 82 21.55 -20.39 25.85
C THR A 82 21.49 -20.79 24.39
N ALA A 83 22.46 -20.30 23.62
CA ALA A 83 22.96 -21.01 22.46
C ALA A 83 24.43 -20.62 22.31
N THR A 84 25.32 -21.49 22.78
CA THR A 84 26.75 -21.45 22.53
C THR A 84 26.98 -21.40 21.02
N ALA A 85 27.72 -20.40 20.54
CA ALA A 85 28.10 -20.28 19.14
C ALA A 85 28.96 -21.49 18.72
N PRO A 86 28.78 -22.05 17.51
CA PRO A 86 29.71 -23.07 17.02
C PRO A 86 31.05 -22.40 16.72
N GLN A 87 32.13 -22.89 17.33
CA GLN A 87 33.49 -22.56 16.92
C GLN A 87 33.74 -23.18 15.55
N TRP A 88 33.99 -22.34 14.55
CA TRP A 88 34.59 -22.77 13.29
C TRP A 88 36.11 -22.75 13.51
N SER A 89 36.73 -23.92 13.59
CA SER A 89 38.19 -24.05 13.56
C SER A 89 38.69 -23.81 12.13
N SER A 90 39.71 -22.95 12.01
CA SER A 90 40.44 -22.63 10.78
C SER A 90 41.27 -23.79 10.24
#